data_AF-A0A1Y2K7E8-F1
#
_entry.id   AF-A0A1Y2K7E8-F1
#
_cell.length_a   1.000
_cell.length_b   1.000
_cell.length_c   1.000
_cell.angle_alpha   90.00
_cell.angle_beta   90.00
_cell.angle_gamma   90.00
#
_symmetry.space_group_name_H-M   'P 1'
#
loop_
_entity.id
_entity.type
_entity.pdbx_description
1 polymer ?
#
loop_
_entity_poly.entity_id
_entity_poly.type
_entity_poly.pdbx_seq_one_letter_code
_entity_poly.pdbx_strand_id
1 'polypeptide(L)'
;MVLGAHDFESDDHQQKIQCTESLSLSIGSSAAGYDTFRSMKPTNSPSQPQPTIPLTIERLADGGRGLTFHDGRVVFIPYTTPGDVIDARLVTIKKRHAIGELVTLREPGPHRVEPLCRHYGACGGCQMQHLDETTQHDAKRQYVIDPLTRIGGVARDQAEACVEQTCIASPATGYRCRASLKIRWVRDRALVGFFAPNSHRVTDLKQCPVLDPKLFALIDPLRRLIGELSLRERLPQADLTCGDGADEVAVILHVLRTPNGRDRAALERFAERTGIAQLWLQTGRKEGMQALINHRPLRYGVTDLQLTFQPGDFTQANPAVNRWMVAKAMEWAGRGKRALDLFCGLGNFTLPLAQQFEQVLGLESYAPAVARGKENARALNLTNARFEEADLFNAQRVSGMKLDEWDLIVCDPPRDGATLIAQRLVEAGPERLIWIACDPAAFARDARTLIGGGYTLEEAIPLEMFPQTGHVELMARFTKCLRDVD
;
A
#
# COMPACT_ATOMS: atom_id res chain seq x y z
N MET A 1 37.97 -53.05 27.48
CA MET A 1 38.57 -54.36 27.82
C MET A 1 37.52 -55.40 27.42
N VAL A 2 37.87 -56.25 26.44
CA VAL A 2 37.11 -57.41 25.88
C VAL A 2 35.80 -57.04 25.13
N LEU A 3 35.70 -57.02 23.79
CA LEU A 3 35.98 -57.94 22.65
C LEU A 3 34.83 -58.91 22.30
N GLY A 4 34.53 -58.96 20.99
CA GLY A 4 33.67 -59.92 20.26
C GLY A 4 32.56 -59.19 19.48
N ALA A 5 32.69 -58.67 18.26
CA ALA A 5 33.27 -59.18 17.00
C ALA A 5 32.58 -60.45 16.48
N HIS A 6 31.70 -60.29 15.48
CA HIS A 6 31.73 -61.08 14.24
C HIS A 6 31.02 -60.33 13.10
N ASP A 7 31.83 -60.06 12.08
CA ASP A 7 31.53 -59.54 10.75
C ASP A 7 30.68 -60.50 9.89
N PHE A 8 29.95 -60.00 8.89
CA PHE A 8 30.36 -60.05 7.47
C PHE A 8 29.31 -59.37 6.56
N GLU A 9 29.81 -58.44 5.73
CA GLU A 9 29.55 -58.16 4.29
C GLU A 9 28.15 -58.36 3.68
N SER A 10 27.69 -57.65 2.66
CA SER A 10 28.06 -56.48 1.85
C SER A 10 26.84 -56.25 0.95
N ASP A 11 26.45 -55.01 0.66
CA ASP A 11 26.46 -54.50 -0.72
C ASP A 11 25.68 -53.20 -0.91
N ASP A 12 26.32 -52.43 -1.78
CA ASP A 12 26.10 -51.09 -2.24
C ASP A 12 24.85 -51.00 -3.14
N HIS A 13 24.01 -49.98 -2.92
CA HIS A 13 23.35 -49.29 -4.03
C HIS A 13 22.77 -47.95 -3.61
N GLN A 14 23.51 -46.89 -3.97
CA GLN A 14 22.97 -45.55 -4.19
C GLN A 14 21.82 -45.57 -5.21
N GLN A 15 20.63 -45.10 -4.84
CA GLN A 15 19.69 -44.52 -5.80
C GLN A 15 18.68 -43.56 -5.14
N LYS A 16 18.76 -42.29 -5.57
CA LYS A 16 17.67 -41.31 -5.79
C LYS A 16 16.64 -41.11 -4.66
N ILE A 17 16.84 -40.04 -3.87
CA ILE A 17 15.74 -39.40 -3.14
C ILE A 17 15.00 -38.46 -4.09
N GLN A 18 13.79 -38.89 -4.49
CA GLN A 18 12.79 -38.11 -5.20
C GLN A 18 12.20 -37.01 -4.31
N CYS A 19 12.02 -35.83 -4.89
CA CYS A 19 11.13 -34.78 -4.38
C CYS A 19 9.72 -35.32 -4.14
N THR A 20 9.18 -35.10 -2.94
CA THR A 20 7.75 -35.29 -2.64
C THR A 20 7.09 -33.97 -2.27
N GLU A 21 6.22 -33.59 -3.19
CA GLU A 21 4.97 -32.84 -3.14
C GLU A 21 4.52 -32.09 -1.88
N SER A 22 4.19 -30.84 -2.17
CA SER A 22 3.23 -29.93 -1.55
C SER A 22 1.91 -30.56 -1.12
N LEU A 23 1.53 -30.33 0.14
CA LEU A 23 0.17 -30.52 0.67
C LEU A 23 -0.45 -29.16 1.00
N SER A 24 -1.39 -28.76 0.15
CA SER A 24 -2.34 -27.66 0.34
C SER A 24 -3.56 -28.17 1.11
N LEU A 25 -3.86 -27.60 2.27
CA LEU A 25 -5.10 -27.83 2.99
C LEU A 25 -6.08 -26.67 2.75
N SER A 26 -7.22 -27.03 2.17
CA SER A 26 -8.39 -26.21 1.92
C SER A 26 -9.28 -26.11 3.17
N ILE A 27 -9.67 -24.89 3.56
CA ILE A 27 -10.83 -24.65 4.42
C ILE A 27 -11.70 -23.62 3.71
N GLY A 28 -12.96 -23.99 3.45
CA GLY A 28 -13.93 -23.16 2.76
C GLY A 28 -14.60 -22.15 3.68
N SER A 29 -14.84 -20.95 3.16
CA SER A 29 -15.84 -20.02 3.68
C SER A 29 -16.49 -19.27 2.53
N SER A 30 -17.82 -19.26 2.54
CA SER A 30 -18.68 -18.59 1.57
C SER A 30 -18.85 -17.13 1.97
N ALA A 31 -18.23 -16.21 1.23
CA ALA A 31 -18.56 -14.79 1.24
C ALA A 31 -18.63 -14.29 -0.19
N ALA A 32 -19.78 -13.74 -0.57
CA ALA A 32 -20.07 -13.31 -1.92
C ALA A 32 -19.29 -12.04 -2.29
N GLY A 33 -18.23 -12.23 -3.07
CA GLY A 33 -18.09 -11.56 -4.35
C GLY A 33 -17.56 -10.13 -4.37
N TYR A 34 -16.42 -9.86 -3.76
CA TYR A 34 -15.44 -8.90 -4.27
C TYR A 34 -14.06 -9.46 -3.94
N ASP A 35 -13.17 -9.39 -4.93
CA ASP A 35 -11.80 -9.91 -4.94
C ASP A 35 -11.60 -11.39 -5.33
N THR A 36 -10.84 -11.57 -6.42
CA THR A 36 -10.11 -12.76 -6.90
C THR A 36 -9.89 -12.61 -8.43
N PHE A 37 -9.02 -11.69 -8.85
CA PHE A 37 -8.39 -11.83 -10.16
C PHE A 37 -7.12 -12.68 -10.03
N ARG A 38 -7.32 -13.99 -10.10
CA ARG A 38 -6.25 -14.99 -10.26
C ARG A 38 -5.65 -14.82 -11.67
N SER A 39 -4.32 -14.76 -11.75
CA SER A 39 -3.54 -14.76 -13.00
C SER A 39 -4.05 -15.81 -13.99
N MET A 40 -4.41 -15.37 -15.20
CA MET A 40 -4.74 -16.26 -16.31
C MET A 40 -3.75 -16.08 -17.47
N LYS A 41 -3.21 -17.22 -17.91
CA LYS A 41 -2.37 -17.35 -19.11
C LYS A 41 -3.18 -16.97 -20.36
N PRO A 42 -2.55 -16.36 -21.37
CA PRO A 42 -3.23 -16.03 -22.62
C PRO A 42 -3.65 -17.31 -23.36
N THR A 43 -4.95 -17.48 -23.59
CA THR A 43 -5.47 -18.49 -24.51
C THR A 43 -5.24 -18.02 -25.94
N ASN A 44 -4.27 -18.65 -26.62
CA ASN A 44 -4.03 -18.46 -28.05
C ASN A 44 -5.20 -19.07 -28.85
N SER A 45 -6.11 -18.23 -29.30
CA SER A 45 -6.96 -18.48 -30.46
C SER A 45 -7.23 -17.12 -31.11
N PRO A 46 -7.06 -16.95 -32.44
CA PRO A 46 -7.38 -15.70 -33.10
C PRO A 46 -8.90 -15.56 -33.16
N SER A 47 -9.49 -14.91 -32.16
CA SER A 47 -10.89 -14.51 -32.19
C SER A 47 -11.08 -13.47 -33.28
N GLN A 48 -12.14 -13.59 -34.08
CA GLN A 48 -12.55 -12.55 -35.01
C GLN A 48 -12.62 -11.20 -34.26
N PRO A 49 -12.17 -10.09 -34.87
CA PRO A 49 -12.21 -8.79 -34.22
C PRO A 49 -13.66 -8.49 -33.85
N GLN A 50 -13.94 -8.44 -32.55
CA GLN A 50 -15.29 -8.11 -32.09
C GLN A 50 -15.65 -6.71 -32.59
N PRO A 51 -16.91 -6.51 -33.02
CA PRO A 51 -17.37 -5.22 -33.50
C PRO A 51 -17.23 -4.16 -32.40
N THR A 52 -16.83 -2.96 -32.79
CA THR A 52 -16.81 -1.80 -31.90
C THR A 52 -18.22 -1.25 -31.74
N ILE A 53 -18.58 -0.91 -30.51
CA ILE A 53 -19.88 -0.33 -30.15
C ILE A 53 -19.70 1.12 -29.68
N PRO A 54 -20.52 2.06 -30.17
CA PRO A 54 -20.51 3.43 -29.67
C PRO A 54 -21.14 3.46 -28.28
N LEU A 55 -20.44 4.04 -27.30
CA LEU A 55 -20.89 4.19 -25.93
C LEU A 55 -20.64 5.62 -25.44
N THR A 56 -21.51 6.09 -24.56
CA THR A 56 -21.29 7.33 -23.78
C THR A 56 -21.01 6.95 -22.33
N ILE A 57 -19.94 7.49 -21.77
CA ILE A 57 -19.57 7.23 -20.37
C ILE A 57 -20.39 8.12 -19.45
N GLU A 58 -21.05 7.51 -18.47
CA GLU A 58 -21.99 8.23 -17.60
C GLU A 58 -21.32 8.70 -16.30
N ARG A 59 -20.50 7.83 -15.70
CA ARG A 59 -19.88 8.08 -14.39
C ARG A 59 -18.58 7.30 -14.23
N LEU A 60 -17.89 7.54 -13.12
CA LEU A 60 -16.74 6.74 -12.69
C LEU A 60 -17.17 5.66 -11.70
N ALA A 61 -16.46 4.55 -11.74
CA ALA A 61 -16.49 3.49 -10.75
C ALA A 61 -15.10 3.34 -10.11
N ASP A 62 -15.07 2.64 -8.98
CA ASP A 62 -13.85 2.36 -8.22
C ASP A 62 -12.67 1.95 -9.11
N GLY A 63 -11.49 2.48 -8.78
CA GLY A 63 -10.28 2.36 -9.58
C GLY A 63 -10.17 3.37 -10.74
N GLY A 64 -11.08 4.33 -10.86
CA GLY A 64 -11.06 5.35 -11.92
C GLY A 64 -11.48 4.82 -13.30
N ARG A 65 -12.39 3.84 -13.33
CA ARG A 65 -12.89 3.25 -14.58
C ARG A 65 -14.19 3.93 -14.97
N GLY A 66 -14.33 4.31 -16.24
CA GLY A 66 -15.61 4.76 -16.76
C GLY A 66 -16.65 3.65 -16.68
N LEU A 67 -17.88 4.04 -16.38
CA LEU A 67 -19.03 3.16 -16.23
C LEU A 67 -20.17 3.69 -17.08
N THR A 68 -20.79 2.78 -17.83
CA THR A 68 -22.02 3.02 -18.59
C THR A 68 -22.92 1.80 -18.53
N PHE A 69 -24.18 1.94 -18.94
CA PHE A 69 -25.11 0.83 -19.05
C PHE A 69 -25.42 0.55 -20.52
N HIS A 70 -25.22 -0.71 -20.94
CA HIS A 70 -25.46 -1.13 -22.31
C HIS A 70 -26.02 -2.56 -22.35
N ASP A 71 -27.08 -2.77 -23.12
CA ASP A 71 -27.74 -4.07 -23.30
C ASP A 71 -27.99 -4.83 -21.99
N GLY A 72 -28.58 -4.15 -21.01
CA GLY A 72 -28.93 -4.77 -19.73
C GLY A 72 -27.75 -5.04 -18.79
N ARG A 73 -26.55 -4.54 -19.11
CA ARG A 73 -25.31 -4.80 -18.36
C ARG A 73 -24.60 -3.50 -17.98
N VAL A 74 -23.95 -3.52 -16.83
CA VAL A 74 -22.98 -2.48 -16.46
C VAL A 74 -21.67 -2.76 -17.20
N VAL A 75 -21.16 -1.79 -17.94
CA VAL A 75 -19.90 -1.91 -18.68
C VAL A 75 -18.85 -1.02 -18.03
N PHE A 76 -17.69 -1.59 -17.73
CA PHE A 76 -16.53 -0.86 -17.20
C PHE A 76 -15.51 -0.65 -18.30
N ILE A 77 -15.10 0.60 -18.55
CA ILE A 77 -14.13 0.97 -19.57
C ILE A 77 -13.01 1.79 -18.92
N PRO A 78 -11.82 1.21 -18.69
CA PRO A 78 -10.66 1.95 -18.19
C PRO A 78 -10.25 3.10 -19.12
N TYR A 79 -9.59 4.11 -18.57
CA TYR A 79 -9.04 5.26 -19.33
C TYR A 79 -10.11 6.13 -20.03
N THR A 80 -11.32 6.16 -19.47
CA THR A 80 -12.43 6.99 -19.95
C THR A 80 -13.04 7.84 -18.85
N THR A 81 -13.52 9.00 -19.27
CA THR A 81 -14.03 10.11 -18.45
C THR A 81 -15.55 10.23 -18.62
N PRO A 82 -16.32 10.62 -17.58
CA PRO A 82 -17.72 10.98 -17.74
C PRO A 82 -17.93 12.00 -18.85
N GLY A 83 -18.89 11.73 -19.73
CA GLY A 83 -19.19 12.54 -20.92
C GLY A 83 -18.39 12.15 -22.17
N ASP A 84 -17.39 11.26 -22.09
CA ASP A 84 -16.72 10.76 -23.29
C ASP A 84 -17.71 10.01 -24.19
N VAL A 85 -17.66 10.27 -25.50
CA VAL A 85 -18.27 9.44 -26.55
C VAL A 85 -17.18 8.60 -27.19
N ILE A 86 -17.31 7.28 -27.11
CA ILE A 86 -16.24 6.34 -27.48
C ILE A 86 -16.75 5.23 -28.39
N ASP A 87 -15.84 4.67 -29.17
CA ASP A 87 -15.96 3.31 -29.69
C ASP A 87 -15.26 2.35 -28.72
N ALA A 88 -16.02 1.43 -28.14
CA ALA A 88 -15.51 0.42 -27.21
C ALA A 88 -15.58 -0.97 -27.83
N ARG A 89 -14.65 -1.85 -27.44
CA ARG A 89 -14.73 -3.29 -27.71
C ARG A 89 -14.90 -4.03 -26.40
N LEU A 90 -15.89 -4.92 -26.31
CA LEU A 90 -16.09 -5.74 -25.11
C LEU A 90 -15.08 -6.90 -25.10
N VAL A 91 -14.23 -6.93 -24.07
CA VAL A 91 -13.18 -7.94 -23.92
C VAL A 91 -13.65 -9.09 -23.04
N THR A 92 -14.45 -8.79 -22.02
CA THR A 92 -15.03 -9.80 -21.12
C THR A 92 -16.50 -9.51 -20.93
N ILE A 93 -17.35 -10.50 -21.19
CA ILE A 93 -18.80 -10.37 -21.05
C ILE A 93 -19.28 -11.39 -20.02
N LYS A 94 -19.92 -10.91 -18.96
CA LYS A 94 -20.61 -11.75 -17.96
C LYS A 94 -22.11 -11.41 -17.95
N LYS A 95 -22.88 -12.18 -17.17
CA LYS A 95 -24.35 -12.06 -17.10
C LYS A 95 -24.82 -10.65 -16.68
N ARG A 96 -24.15 -10.01 -15.72
CA ARG A 96 -24.56 -8.71 -15.14
C ARG A 96 -23.60 -7.55 -15.44
N HIS A 97 -22.39 -7.84 -15.90
CA HIS A 97 -21.40 -6.81 -16.23
C HIS A 97 -20.50 -7.24 -17.38
N ALA A 98 -19.87 -6.26 -18.02
CA ALA A 98 -18.84 -6.45 -19.03
C ALA A 98 -17.64 -5.52 -18.76
N ILE A 99 -16.48 -5.88 -19.31
CA ILE A 99 -15.28 -5.05 -19.33
C ILE A 99 -15.00 -4.73 -20.79
N GLY A 100 -14.94 -3.44 -21.11
CA GLY A 100 -14.58 -2.91 -22.41
C GLY A 100 -13.17 -2.34 -22.46
N GLU A 101 -12.62 -2.27 -23.65
CA GLU A 101 -11.44 -1.47 -23.98
C GLU A 101 -11.86 -0.27 -24.82
N LEU A 102 -11.26 0.89 -24.54
CA LEU A 102 -11.36 2.07 -25.38
C LEU A 102 -10.61 1.82 -26.70
N VAL A 103 -11.31 1.82 -27.83
CA VAL A 103 -10.71 1.67 -29.17
C VAL A 103 -10.47 3.03 -29.81
N THR A 104 -11.47 3.91 -29.76
CA THR A 104 -11.37 5.27 -30.31
C THR A 104 -12.19 6.23 -29.46
N LEU A 105 -11.59 7.37 -29.10
CA LEU A 105 -12.30 8.48 -28.50
C LEU A 105 -12.87 9.33 -29.63
N ARG A 106 -14.20 9.44 -29.73
CA ARG A 106 -14.87 10.26 -30.75
C ARG A 106 -15.00 11.70 -30.28
N GLU A 107 -15.52 11.89 -29.08
CA GLU A 107 -15.71 13.21 -28.47
C GLU A 107 -15.21 13.14 -27.03
N PRO A 108 -14.22 13.98 -26.64
CA PRO A 108 -13.75 14.05 -25.26
C PRO A 108 -14.83 14.66 -24.36
N GLY A 109 -15.04 14.07 -23.18
CA GLY A 109 -15.86 14.66 -22.14
C GLY A 109 -15.23 15.92 -21.54
N PRO A 110 -16.02 16.76 -20.83
CA PRO A 110 -15.57 18.06 -20.34
C PRO A 110 -14.45 17.99 -19.29
N HIS A 111 -14.31 16.85 -18.61
CA HIS A 111 -13.33 16.63 -17.53
C HIS A 111 -12.07 15.90 -17.99
N ARG A 112 -11.89 15.74 -19.30
CA ARG A 112 -10.76 15.02 -19.87
C ARG A 112 -9.57 15.96 -20.05
N VAL A 113 -8.43 15.57 -19.51
CA VAL A 113 -7.14 16.28 -19.66
C VAL A 113 -6.09 15.40 -20.31
N GLU A 114 -5.04 16.02 -20.84
CA GLU A 114 -3.91 15.29 -21.41
C GLU A 114 -3.02 14.70 -20.29
N PRO A 115 -2.72 13.39 -20.30
CA PRO A 115 -1.86 12.77 -19.29
C PRO A 115 -0.45 13.35 -19.23
N LEU A 116 0.03 13.67 -18.03
CA LEU A 116 1.40 14.18 -17.78
C LEU A 116 2.50 13.16 -18.13
N CYS A 117 2.19 11.87 -18.08
CA CYS A 117 3.15 10.81 -18.33
C CYS A 117 2.98 10.19 -19.71
N ARG A 118 4.01 10.24 -20.54
CA ARG A 118 4.06 9.56 -21.85
C ARG A 118 3.89 8.04 -21.78
N HIS A 119 4.04 7.44 -20.60
CA HIS A 119 3.86 6.00 -20.38
C HIS A 119 2.44 5.66 -19.91
N TYR A 120 1.55 6.64 -19.79
CA TYR A 120 0.17 6.41 -19.37
C TYR A 120 -0.54 5.45 -20.33
N GLY A 121 -1.36 4.54 -19.79
CA GLY A 121 -1.94 3.40 -20.52
C GLY A 121 -0.97 2.22 -20.76
N ALA A 122 0.33 2.46 -20.94
CA ALA A 122 1.33 1.39 -21.08
C ALA A 122 1.90 0.90 -19.73
N CYS A 123 2.02 1.82 -18.76
CA CYS A 123 2.48 1.58 -17.40
C CYS A 123 1.29 1.31 -16.47
N GLY A 124 1.38 0.31 -15.59
CA GLY A 124 0.33 -0.03 -14.61
C GLY A 124 0.30 0.88 -13.37
N GLY A 125 1.13 1.91 -13.31
CA GLY A 125 1.31 2.74 -12.10
C GLY A 125 0.21 3.77 -11.85
N CYS A 126 -0.40 4.32 -12.90
CA CYS A 126 -1.42 5.38 -12.79
C CYS A 126 -2.66 5.02 -13.61
N GLN A 127 -3.84 5.34 -13.09
CA GLN A 127 -5.14 4.99 -13.71
C GLN A 127 -5.97 6.21 -14.06
N MET A 128 -5.65 7.41 -13.54
CA MET A 128 -6.55 8.58 -13.61
C MET A 128 -5.95 9.84 -14.25
N GLN A 129 -4.76 9.80 -14.87
CA GLN A 129 -4.11 11.00 -15.46
C GLN A 129 -4.89 11.71 -16.57
N HIS A 130 -5.91 11.07 -17.13
CA HIS A 130 -6.79 11.64 -18.15
C HIS A 130 -7.96 12.44 -17.54
N LEU A 131 -8.09 12.48 -16.22
CA LEU A 131 -9.14 13.19 -15.49
C LEU A 131 -8.55 14.47 -14.87
N ASP A 132 -9.30 15.57 -14.93
CA ASP A 132 -8.97 16.77 -14.16
C ASP A 132 -8.96 16.48 -12.65
N GLU A 133 -8.24 17.30 -11.89
CA GLU A 133 -8.02 17.06 -10.45
C GLU A 133 -9.33 17.03 -9.65
N THR A 134 -10.26 17.96 -9.95
CA THR A 134 -11.56 18.03 -9.28
C THR A 134 -12.33 16.72 -9.43
N THR A 135 -12.38 16.16 -10.64
CA THR A 135 -13.04 14.89 -10.92
C THR A 135 -12.37 13.72 -10.21
N GLN A 136 -11.03 13.73 -10.06
CA GLN A 136 -10.32 12.71 -9.28
C GLN A 136 -10.74 12.75 -7.81
N HIS A 137 -10.78 13.93 -7.21
CA HIS A 137 -11.12 14.13 -5.80
C HIS A 137 -12.59 13.81 -5.51
N ASP A 138 -13.50 14.24 -6.38
CA ASP A 138 -14.93 13.94 -6.26
C ASP A 138 -15.19 12.44 -6.35
N ALA A 139 -14.53 11.75 -7.29
CA ALA A 139 -14.65 10.31 -7.42
C ALA A 139 -14.16 9.58 -6.17
N LYS A 140 -13.03 10.01 -5.58
CA LYS A 140 -12.49 9.39 -4.36
C LYS A 140 -13.35 9.62 -3.13
N ARG A 141 -13.98 10.79 -3.02
CA ARG A 141 -15.01 11.03 -2.02
C ARG A 141 -16.17 10.05 -2.16
N GLN A 142 -16.66 9.83 -3.39
CA GLN A 142 -17.71 8.85 -3.63
C GLN A 142 -17.26 7.40 -3.35
N TYR A 143 -15.99 7.06 -3.57
CA TYR A 143 -15.45 5.75 -3.22
C TYR A 143 -15.43 5.46 -1.71
N VAL A 144 -15.58 6.48 -0.86
CA VAL A 144 -15.78 6.31 0.59
C VAL A 144 -17.28 6.25 0.94
N ILE A 145 -18.09 7.14 0.36
CA ILE A 145 -19.55 7.20 0.60
C ILE A 145 -20.25 5.91 0.14
N ASP A 146 -19.91 5.39 -1.03
CA ASP A 146 -20.60 4.24 -1.63
C ASP A 146 -20.46 2.96 -0.76
N PRO A 147 -19.27 2.57 -0.28
CA PRO A 147 -19.14 1.46 0.66
C PRO A 147 -19.78 1.73 2.03
N LEU A 148 -19.65 2.93 2.59
CA LEU A 148 -20.29 3.28 3.87
C LEU A 148 -21.81 3.09 3.81
N THR A 149 -22.43 3.46 2.70
CA THR A 149 -23.87 3.29 2.52
C THR A 149 -24.25 1.82 2.29
N ARG A 150 -23.55 1.14 1.37
CA ARG A 150 -23.92 -0.21 0.93
C ARG A 150 -23.52 -1.32 1.90
N ILE A 151 -22.33 -1.20 2.51
CA ILE A 151 -21.73 -2.19 3.41
C ILE A 151 -21.88 -1.73 4.85
N GLY A 152 -21.57 -0.46 5.10
CA GLY A 152 -21.62 0.17 6.42
C GLY A 152 -23.02 0.29 7.01
N GLY A 153 -24.05 0.35 6.15
CA GLY A 153 -25.44 0.54 6.57
C GLY A 153 -25.74 1.96 7.02
N VAL A 154 -24.87 2.92 6.73
CA VAL A 154 -25.08 4.35 7.00
C VAL A 154 -26.05 4.91 5.95
N ALA A 155 -27.03 5.71 6.35
CA ALA A 155 -27.93 6.34 5.38
C ALA A 155 -27.14 7.27 4.44
N ARG A 156 -27.56 7.42 3.18
CA ARG A 156 -26.77 8.16 2.18
C ARG A 156 -26.59 9.63 2.53
N ASP A 157 -27.64 10.28 2.99
CA ASP A 157 -27.62 11.65 3.49
C ASP A 157 -26.64 11.81 4.67
N GLN A 158 -26.64 10.85 5.60
CA GLN A 158 -25.70 10.84 6.73
C GLN A 158 -24.26 10.63 6.26
N ALA A 159 -24.01 9.69 5.34
CA ALA A 159 -22.68 9.45 4.79
C ALA A 159 -22.16 10.67 3.99
N GLU A 160 -23.02 11.33 3.23
CA GLU A 160 -22.69 12.57 2.51
C GLU A 160 -22.44 13.74 3.45
N ALA A 161 -23.05 13.76 4.64
CA ALA A 161 -22.84 14.78 5.65
C ALA A 161 -21.55 14.57 6.46
N CYS A 162 -21.20 13.32 6.80
CA CYS A 162 -20.01 13.04 7.62
C CYS A 162 -18.73 12.80 6.80
N VAL A 163 -18.83 12.48 5.51
CA VAL A 163 -17.67 12.36 4.62
C VAL A 163 -17.32 13.72 4.04
N GLU A 164 -16.20 14.26 4.48
CA GLU A 164 -15.65 15.56 4.07
C GLU A 164 -15.14 15.53 2.62
N GLN A 165 -14.71 16.71 2.15
CA GLN A 165 -13.97 16.80 0.89
C GLN A 165 -12.62 16.08 0.97
N THR A 166 -12.17 15.57 -0.16
CA THR A 166 -10.89 14.85 -0.23
C THR A 166 -9.76 15.80 0.12
N CYS A 167 -8.91 15.40 1.06
CA CYS A 167 -7.75 16.16 1.46
C CYS A 167 -6.66 16.13 0.37
N ILE A 168 -6.26 17.32 -0.08
CA ILE A 168 -5.30 17.54 -1.18
C ILE A 168 -4.03 18.24 -0.68
N ALA A 169 -3.45 17.73 0.40
CA ALA A 169 -2.29 18.35 1.05
C ALA A 169 -0.96 18.18 0.28
N SER A 170 -0.95 17.55 -0.89
CA SER A 170 0.27 17.18 -1.63
C SER A 170 0.27 17.69 -3.05
N PRO A 171 1.45 18.03 -3.63
CA PRO A 171 1.55 18.35 -5.04
C PRO A 171 1.11 17.18 -5.95
N ALA A 172 0.59 17.51 -7.13
CA ALA A 172 0.18 16.53 -8.13
C ALA A 172 1.34 15.66 -8.69
N THR A 173 2.59 16.11 -8.53
CA THR A 173 3.81 15.48 -9.06
C THR A 173 4.91 15.43 -8.01
N GLY A 174 5.85 14.49 -8.16
CA GLY A 174 7.04 14.38 -7.31
C GLY A 174 6.76 13.95 -5.87
N TYR A 175 5.53 13.56 -5.54
CA TYR A 175 5.10 13.26 -4.18
C TYR A 175 5.59 11.89 -3.67
N ARG A 176 5.88 10.96 -4.58
CA ARG A 176 6.07 9.54 -4.21
C ARG A 176 7.52 9.29 -3.81
N CYS A 177 7.75 9.17 -2.50
CA CYS A 177 9.07 8.95 -1.90
C CYS A 177 9.46 7.48 -1.73
N ARG A 178 8.68 6.55 -2.30
CA ARG A 178 9.00 5.11 -2.34
C ARG A 178 8.48 4.42 -3.60
N ALA A 179 9.32 3.59 -4.21
CA ALA A 179 8.97 2.81 -5.39
C ALA A 179 9.63 1.43 -5.43
N SER A 180 8.89 0.42 -5.85
CA SER A 180 9.41 -0.91 -6.16
C SER A 180 9.51 -1.11 -7.67
N LEU A 181 10.72 -0.95 -8.20
CA LEU A 181 11.01 -1.04 -9.63
C LEU A 181 11.32 -2.48 -10.02
N LYS A 182 10.73 -2.93 -11.12
CA LYS A 182 10.98 -4.23 -11.73
C LYS A 182 12.08 -4.11 -12.75
N ILE A 183 12.94 -5.12 -12.77
CA ILE A 183 14.14 -5.15 -13.58
C ILE A 183 14.11 -6.39 -14.48
N ARG A 184 14.42 -6.16 -15.76
CA ARG A 184 14.55 -7.20 -16.78
C ARG A 184 15.74 -6.91 -17.68
N TRP A 185 16.60 -7.91 -17.87
CA TRP A 185 17.67 -7.86 -18.87
C TRP A 185 17.15 -8.43 -20.19
N VAL A 186 17.20 -7.66 -21.29
CA VAL A 186 16.72 -8.08 -22.61
C VAL A 186 17.63 -7.49 -23.68
N ARG A 187 18.18 -8.30 -24.60
CA ARG A 187 18.99 -7.84 -25.75
C ARG A 187 20.06 -6.79 -25.35
N ASP A 188 20.89 -7.16 -24.38
CA ASP A 188 21.99 -6.33 -23.86
C ASP A 188 21.61 -4.97 -23.27
N ARG A 189 20.35 -4.82 -22.82
CA ARG A 189 19.89 -3.65 -22.08
C ARG A 189 19.05 -4.02 -20.85
N ALA A 190 19.18 -3.22 -19.81
CA ALA A 190 18.32 -3.29 -18.63
C ALA A 190 17.05 -2.45 -18.83
N LEU A 191 15.89 -3.10 -18.72
CA LEU A 191 14.61 -2.43 -18.55
C LEU A 191 14.39 -2.20 -17.07
N VAL A 192 14.11 -0.96 -16.68
CA VAL A 192 13.87 -0.57 -15.29
C VAL A 192 12.58 0.23 -15.24
N GLY A 193 11.60 -0.28 -14.49
CA GLY A 193 10.31 0.40 -14.37
C GLY A 193 9.23 -0.42 -13.71
N PHE A 194 7.97 -0.08 -13.97
CA PHE A 194 6.82 -0.80 -13.42
C PHE A 194 6.29 -1.83 -14.41
N PHE A 195 5.49 -2.77 -13.91
CA PHE A 195 4.76 -3.67 -14.79
C PHE A 195 3.70 -2.90 -15.60
N ALA A 196 3.46 -3.35 -16.84
CA ALA A 196 2.32 -2.93 -17.63
C ALA A 196 0.99 -3.42 -16.98
N PRO A 197 -0.15 -2.77 -17.24
CA PRO A 197 -1.44 -3.18 -16.70
C PRO A 197 -1.71 -4.66 -16.96
N ASN A 198 -2.13 -5.39 -15.93
CA ASN A 198 -2.49 -6.82 -16.02
C ASN A 198 -1.42 -7.71 -16.69
N SER A 199 -0.14 -7.40 -16.49
CA SER A 199 0.97 -8.10 -17.15
C SER A 199 2.22 -8.18 -16.25
N HIS A 200 3.16 -9.07 -16.60
CA HIS A 200 4.52 -9.10 -16.04
C HIS A 200 5.55 -8.46 -16.97
N ARG A 201 5.11 -7.78 -18.04
CA ARG A 201 5.99 -7.01 -18.93
C ARG A 201 6.42 -5.72 -18.24
N VAL A 202 7.71 -5.43 -18.24
CA VAL A 202 8.25 -4.19 -17.66
C VAL A 202 8.15 -3.05 -18.66
N THR A 203 7.54 -1.94 -18.25
CA THR A 203 7.54 -0.67 -18.96
C THR A 203 8.80 0.10 -18.60
N ASP A 204 9.70 0.28 -19.57
CA ASP A 204 10.97 0.96 -19.33
C ASP A 204 10.76 2.47 -19.12
N LEU A 205 11.01 2.96 -17.91
CA LEU A 205 10.66 4.33 -17.52
C LEU A 205 11.62 5.36 -18.14
N LYS A 206 11.09 6.27 -18.96
CA LYS A 206 11.84 7.47 -19.40
C LYS A 206 11.44 8.77 -18.70
N GLN A 207 10.34 8.74 -17.95
CA GLN A 207 9.81 9.80 -17.10
C GLN A 207 8.82 9.16 -16.12
N CYS A 208 8.72 9.72 -14.92
CA CYS A 208 7.71 9.33 -13.96
C CYS A 208 7.32 10.56 -13.13
N PRO A 209 6.33 11.36 -13.56
CA PRO A 209 6.00 12.63 -12.91
C PRO A 209 5.60 12.49 -11.45
N VAL A 210 5.05 11.34 -11.04
CA VAL A 210 4.63 11.09 -9.66
C VAL A 210 5.79 10.73 -8.73
N LEU A 211 6.90 10.23 -9.26
CA LEU A 211 8.05 9.77 -8.47
C LEU A 211 8.88 10.96 -8.02
N ASP A 212 9.33 10.95 -6.76
CA ASP A 212 10.25 11.97 -6.23
C ASP A 212 11.46 12.11 -7.17
N PRO A 213 11.86 13.34 -7.55
CA PRO A 213 12.99 13.60 -8.45
C PRO A 213 14.30 12.91 -8.01
N LYS A 214 14.56 12.82 -6.69
CA LYS A 214 15.74 12.13 -6.14
C LYS A 214 15.76 10.66 -6.52
N LEU A 215 14.59 10.01 -6.52
CA LEU A 215 14.46 8.60 -6.89
C LEU A 215 14.48 8.41 -8.40
N PHE A 216 13.83 9.29 -9.16
CA PHE A 216 13.83 9.21 -10.62
C PHE A 216 15.23 9.42 -11.22
N ALA A 217 16.07 10.25 -10.59
CA ALA A 217 17.47 10.45 -10.98
C ALA A 217 18.30 9.14 -10.94
N LEU A 218 17.88 8.12 -10.18
CA LEU A 218 18.58 6.85 -10.08
C LEU A 218 18.27 5.87 -11.23
N ILE A 219 17.25 6.11 -12.06
CA ILE A 219 16.82 5.12 -13.06
C ILE A 219 17.93 4.82 -14.09
N ASP A 220 18.56 5.85 -14.65
CA ASP A 220 19.67 5.66 -15.61
C ASP A 220 20.95 5.13 -14.96
N PRO A 221 21.41 5.65 -13.79
CA PRO A 221 22.49 5.03 -13.02
C PRO A 221 22.26 3.55 -12.74
N LEU A 222 21.04 3.15 -12.36
CA LEU A 222 20.69 1.74 -12.14
C LEU A 222 20.84 0.91 -13.42
N ARG A 223 20.37 1.40 -14.57
CA ARG A 223 20.56 0.70 -15.86
C ARG A 223 22.02 0.41 -16.16
N ARG A 224 22.90 1.41 -15.94
CA ARG A 224 24.35 1.27 -16.16
C ARG A 224 24.95 0.26 -15.18
N LEU A 225 24.63 0.37 -13.90
CA LEU A 225 25.06 -0.60 -12.88
C LEU A 225 24.67 -2.02 -13.28
N ILE A 226 23.40 -2.25 -13.63
CA ILE A 226 22.91 -3.59 -14.00
C ILE A 226 23.70 -4.14 -15.19
N GLY A 227 24.09 -3.31 -16.17
CA GLY A 227 24.96 -3.75 -17.28
C GLY A 227 26.35 -4.21 -16.87
N GLU A 228 26.92 -3.62 -15.81
CA GLU A 228 28.23 -3.98 -15.27
C GLU A 228 28.22 -5.28 -14.43
N LEU A 229 27.07 -5.63 -13.85
CA LEU A 229 26.95 -6.76 -12.92
C LEU A 229 26.96 -8.11 -13.62
N SER A 230 27.67 -9.07 -13.03
CA SER A 230 27.65 -10.48 -13.45
C SER A 230 26.30 -11.15 -13.18
N LEU A 231 25.53 -10.63 -12.22
CA LEU A 231 24.21 -11.11 -11.82
C LEU A 231 23.02 -10.38 -12.50
N ARG A 232 23.26 -9.68 -13.61
CA ARG A 232 22.26 -8.83 -14.30
C ARG A 232 20.93 -9.51 -14.67
N GLU A 233 20.94 -10.81 -14.93
CA GLU A 233 19.72 -11.60 -15.21
C GLU A 233 19.01 -12.11 -13.94
N ARG A 234 19.65 -11.94 -12.78
CA ARG A 234 19.25 -12.46 -11.47
C ARG A 234 18.96 -11.35 -10.45
N LEU A 235 18.62 -10.16 -10.95
CA LEU A 235 18.28 -8.98 -10.17
C LEU A 235 16.87 -8.53 -10.58
N PRO A 236 15.80 -9.12 -10.03
CA PRO A 236 14.43 -8.88 -10.51
C PRO A 236 13.82 -7.54 -10.08
N GLN A 237 14.35 -6.90 -9.03
CA GLN A 237 13.73 -5.74 -8.40
C GLN A 237 14.75 -4.84 -7.71
N ALA A 238 14.48 -3.54 -7.74
CA ALA A 238 15.10 -2.54 -6.89
C ALA A 238 14.02 -1.76 -6.16
N ASP A 239 14.09 -1.69 -4.83
CA ASP A 239 13.25 -0.79 -4.05
C ASP A 239 14.02 0.49 -3.77
N LEU A 240 13.39 1.62 -4.08
CA LEU A 240 13.91 2.95 -3.84
C LEU A 240 13.07 3.62 -2.78
N THR A 241 13.72 4.29 -1.82
CA THR A 241 13.05 5.11 -0.82
C THR A 241 13.89 6.36 -0.54
N CYS A 242 13.24 7.47 -0.22
CA CYS A 242 13.93 8.67 0.25
C CYS A 242 13.28 9.26 1.50
N GLY A 243 14.10 9.88 2.33
CA GLY A 243 13.68 10.75 3.42
C GLY A 243 13.43 12.18 2.95
N ASP A 244 13.21 13.09 3.89
CA ASP A 244 13.01 14.52 3.61
C ASP A 244 14.32 15.19 3.15
N GLY A 245 15.48 14.72 3.63
CA GLY A 245 16.79 15.27 3.25
C GLY A 245 17.13 15.05 1.77
N ALA A 246 17.89 15.99 1.19
CA ALA A 246 18.28 15.93 -0.23
C ALA A 246 19.18 14.74 -0.56
N ASP A 247 19.98 14.29 0.40
CA ASP A 247 20.96 13.20 0.30
C ASP A 247 20.49 11.90 0.99
N GLU A 248 19.24 11.88 1.47
CA GLU A 248 18.63 10.75 2.17
C GLU A 248 17.93 9.83 1.18
N VAL A 249 18.70 9.14 0.35
CA VAL A 249 18.19 8.16 -0.61
C VAL A 249 18.75 6.78 -0.29
N ALA A 250 17.89 5.77 -0.33
CA ALA A 250 18.30 4.39 -0.16
C ALA A 250 17.77 3.48 -1.25
N VAL A 251 18.57 2.46 -1.54
CA VAL A 251 18.30 1.45 -2.55
C VAL A 251 18.41 0.06 -1.93
N ILE A 252 17.40 -0.78 -2.12
CA ILE A 252 17.48 -2.22 -1.84
C ILE A 252 17.50 -2.94 -3.19
N LEU A 253 18.57 -3.68 -3.47
CA LEU A 253 18.65 -4.56 -4.63
C LEU A 253 18.27 -5.98 -4.22
N HIS A 254 17.21 -6.49 -4.84
CA HIS A 254 16.81 -7.88 -4.67
C HIS A 254 17.66 -8.75 -5.57
N VAL A 255 18.47 -9.63 -4.98
CA VAL A 255 19.44 -10.46 -5.70
C VAL A 255 19.17 -11.94 -5.44
N LEU A 256 19.19 -12.75 -6.50
CA LEU A 256 18.98 -14.20 -6.38
C LEU A 256 20.28 -14.97 -6.09
N ARG A 257 21.42 -14.28 -6.03
CA ARG A 257 22.74 -14.84 -5.71
C ARG A 257 23.61 -13.78 -5.05
N THR A 258 24.48 -14.19 -4.14
CA THR A 258 25.52 -13.34 -3.55
C THR A 258 26.43 -12.72 -4.62
N PRO A 259 26.62 -11.39 -4.62
CA PRO A 259 27.55 -10.72 -5.52
C PRO A 259 29.01 -11.14 -5.29
N ASN A 260 29.78 -11.31 -6.37
CA ASN A 260 31.22 -11.55 -6.29
C ASN A 260 32.00 -10.25 -6.01
N GLY A 261 33.33 -10.33 -5.88
CA GLY A 261 34.16 -9.14 -5.60
C GLY A 261 34.07 -8.03 -6.66
N ARG A 262 33.94 -8.39 -7.94
CA ARG A 262 33.77 -7.42 -9.04
C ARG A 262 32.42 -6.72 -8.95
N ASP A 263 31.37 -7.47 -8.66
CA ASP A 263 30.02 -6.94 -8.48
C ASP A 263 29.95 -6.01 -7.26
N ARG A 264 30.57 -6.40 -6.14
CA ARG A 264 30.67 -5.56 -4.93
C ARG A 264 31.37 -4.23 -5.22
N ALA A 265 32.51 -4.26 -5.91
CA ALA A 265 33.20 -3.04 -6.31
C ALA A 265 32.35 -2.16 -7.25
N ALA A 266 31.53 -2.75 -8.12
CA ALA A 266 30.60 -1.99 -8.98
C ALA A 266 29.47 -1.34 -8.17
N LEU A 267 28.95 -2.04 -7.17
CA LEU A 267 27.93 -1.55 -6.25
C LEU A 267 28.45 -0.38 -5.39
N GLU A 268 29.68 -0.49 -4.88
CA GLU A 268 30.35 0.57 -4.11
C GLU A 268 30.56 1.83 -4.97
N ARG A 269 31.10 1.68 -6.18
CA ARG A 269 31.25 2.80 -7.14
C ARG A 269 29.91 3.41 -7.51
N PHE A 270 28.85 2.60 -7.62
CA PHE A 270 27.51 3.12 -7.85
C PHE A 270 27.04 3.99 -6.68
N ALA A 271 27.22 3.53 -5.44
CA ALA A 271 26.83 4.30 -4.26
C ALA A 271 27.61 5.62 -4.18
N GLU A 272 28.92 5.59 -4.41
CA GLU A 272 29.78 6.77 -4.41
C GLU A 272 29.37 7.79 -5.49
N ARG A 273 29.19 7.35 -6.75
CA ARG A 273 28.82 8.24 -7.86
C ARG A 273 27.43 8.86 -7.72
N THR A 274 26.50 8.15 -7.09
CA THR A 274 25.12 8.62 -6.93
C THR A 274 24.91 9.38 -5.62
N GLY A 275 25.83 9.26 -4.67
CA GLY A 275 25.73 9.90 -3.36
C GLY A 275 24.63 9.35 -2.45
N ILE A 276 24.05 8.19 -2.78
CA ILE A 276 22.98 7.58 -1.96
C ILE A 276 23.45 7.35 -0.52
N ALA A 277 22.56 7.56 0.44
CA ALA A 277 22.84 7.37 1.87
C ALA A 277 23.04 5.89 2.21
N GLN A 278 22.24 5.01 1.59
CA GLN A 278 22.27 3.58 1.91
C GLN A 278 22.06 2.69 0.69
N LEU A 279 22.79 1.56 0.65
CA LEU A 279 22.64 0.51 -0.34
C LEU A 279 22.56 -0.83 0.38
N TRP A 280 21.48 -1.55 0.13
CA TRP A 280 21.16 -2.83 0.74
C TRP A 280 21.02 -3.91 -0.32
N LEU A 281 21.38 -5.13 0.06
CA LEU A 281 21.16 -6.33 -0.73
C LEU A 281 20.16 -7.21 -0.01
N GLN A 282 19.14 -7.68 -0.71
CA GLN A 282 18.20 -8.65 -0.18
C GLN A 282 18.29 -9.95 -0.96
N THR A 283 18.70 -11.02 -0.27
CA THR A 283 18.64 -12.39 -0.80
C THR A 283 17.43 -13.12 -0.23
N GLY A 284 16.47 -13.51 -1.08
CA GLY A 284 15.26 -14.22 -0.63
C GLY A 284 14.27 -13.31 0.11
N ARG A 285 13.83 -13.72 1.30
CA ARG A 285 12.86 -12.98 2.13
C ARG A 285 13.54 -11.80 2.86
N LYS A 286 12.76 -11.01 3.61
CA LYS A 286 13.23 -9.79 4.30
C LYS A 286 14.34 -10.06 5.31
N GLU A 287 14.39 -11.25 5.90
CA GLU A 287 15.41 -11.67 6.86
C GLU A 287 16.81 -11.77 6.22
N GLY A 288 16.88 -11.87 4.88
CA GLY A 288 18.13 -11.89 4.13
C GLY A 288 18.62 -10.50 3.69
N MET A 289 18.11 -9.43 4.30
CA MET A 289 18.50 -8.05 3.97
C MET A 289 19.80 -7.66 4.70
N GLN A 290 20.80 -7.19 3.95
CA GLN A 290 22.12 -6.82 4.45
C GLN A 290 22.56 -5.46 3.89
N ALA A 291 23.07 -4.59 4.76
CA ALA A 291 23.62 -3.31 4.35
C ALA A 291 24.99 -3.54 3.70
N LEU A 292 25.17 -3.01 2.49
CA LEU A 292 26.48 -2.87 1.86
C LEU A 292 27.07 -1.49 2.18
N ILE A 293 26.22 -0.46 2.11
CA ILE A 293 26.54 0.92 2.45
C ILE A 293 25.47 1.44 3.39
N ASN A 294 25.86 2.04 4.51
CA ASN A 294 24.96 2.66 5.46
C ASN A 294 25.63 3.89 6.08
N HIS A 295 25.69 4.98 5.32
CA HIS A 295 26.44 6.17 5.72
C HIS A 295 25.61 7.15 6.54
N ARG A 296 24.32 7.31 6.20
CA ARG A 296 23.45 8.34 6.79
C ARG A 296 22.05 7.79 7.07
N PRO A 297 21.38 8.23 8.14
CA PRO A 297 20.02 7.81 8.45
C PRO A 297 19.04 8.38 7.42
N LEU A 298 17.90 7.70 7.25
CA LEU A 298 16.76 8.27 6.54
C LEU A 298 15.80 8.86 7.56
N ARG A 299 15.26 10.04 7.26
CA ARG A 299 14.37 10.75 8.18
C ARG A 299 13.13 11.25 7.47
N TYR A 300 12.04 11.34 8.21
CA TYR A 300 10.87 12.08 7.78
C TYR A 300 10.25 12.83 8.96
N GLY A 301 9.71 14.01 8.70
CA GLY A 301 9.03 14.83 9.68
C GLY A 301 7.55 14.50 9.80
N VAL A 302 7.06 14.49 11.05
CA VAL A 302 5.65 14.51 11.44
C VAL A 302 5.50 15.50 12.59
N THR A 303 4.46 16.34 12.58
CA THR A 303 4.37 17.50 13.49
C THR A 303 5.69 18.29 13.50
N ASP A 304 6.26 18.53 14.69
CA ASP A 304 7.58 19.10 14.95
C ASP A 304 8.67 18.03 15.17
N LEU A 305 8.33 16.74 15.09
CA LEU A 305 9.23 15.61 15.30
C LEU A 305 9.90 15.16 14.00
N GLN A 306 11.15 14.71 14.10
CA GLN A 306 11.83 13.97 13.03
C GLN A 306 12.04 12.52 13.44
N LEU A 307 11.47 11.61 12.65
CA LEU A 307 11.55 10.17 12.87
C LEU A 307 12.59 9.58 11.94
N THR A 308 13.40 8.66 12.46
CA THR A 308 14.35 7.87 11.67
C THR A 308 13.69 6.57 11.22
N PHE A 309 14.07 6.09 10.04
CA PHE A 309 13.63 4.80 9.51
C PHE A 309 14.73 4.13 8.70
N GLN A 310 14.55 2.84 8.42
CA GLN A 310 15.43 2.06 7.56
C GLN A 310 14.73 1.66 6.25
N PRO A 311 15.50 1.40 5.18
CA PRO A 311 14.95 0.79 3.98
C PRO A 311 14.26 -0.53 4.33
N GLY A 312 13.04 -0.72 3.82
CA GLY A 312 12.25 -1.93 4.08
C GLY A 312 11.18 -1.77 5.16
N ASP A 313 11.32 -0.74 6.01
CA ASP A 313 10.26 -0.27 6.90
C ASP A 313 9.07 0.24 6.07
N PHE A 314 7.89 0.22 6.68
CA PHE A 314 6.72 0.85 6.10
C PHE A 314 6.69 2.32 6.51
N THR A 315 6.76 3.21 5.53
CA THR A 315 6.51 4.65 5.64
C THR A 315 5.50 5.05 4.59
N GLN A 316 4.73 6.10 4.86
CA GLN A 316 3.76 6.60 3.90
C GLN A 316 4.45 7.07 2.63
N ALA A 317 3.86 6.72 1.48
CA ALA A 317 4.47 7.00 0.18
C ALA A 317 4.47 8.50 -0.17
N ASN A 318 3.55 9.27 0.44
CA ASN A 318 3.39 10.71 0.23
C ASN A 318 3.58 11.46 1.57
N PRO A 319 4.80 11.97 1.84
CA PRO A 319 5.11 12.60 3.12
C PRO A 319 4.25 13.84 3.42
N ALA A 320 3.81 14.58 2.40
CA ALA A 320 2.97 15.76 2.58
C ALA A 320 1.57 15.40 3.12
N VAL A 321 0.94 14.38 2.55
CA VAL A 321 -0.34 13.86 3.07
C VAL A 321 -0.15 13.23 4.44
N ASN A 322 0.94 12.48 4.66
CA ASN A 322 1.22 11.91 5.98
C ASN A 322 1.34 12.98 7.07
N ARG A 323 2.09 14.06 6.82
CA ARG A 323 2.23 15.18 7.75
C ARG A 323 0.87 15.80 8.09
N TRP A 324 0.04 16.01 7.07
CA TRP A 324 -1.31 16.53 7.26
C TRP A 324 -2.19 15.57 8.07
N MET A 325 -2.18 14.28 7.71
CA MET A 325 -2.96 13.23 8.38
C MET A 325 -2.58 13.12 9.85
N VAL A 326 -1.29 13.10 10.17
CA VAL A 326 -0.83 13.08 11.57
C VAL A 326 -1.24 14.35 12.30
N ALA A 327 -1.09 15.54 11.69
CA ALA A 327 -1.51 16.79 12.31
C ALA A 327 -3.03 16.82 12.61
N LYS A 328 -3.86 16.35 11.66
CA LYS A 328 -5.31 16.24 11.84
C LYS A 328 -5.68 15.20 12.90
N ALA A 329 -4.95 14.08 12.96
CA ALA A 329 -5.13 13.10 14.03
C ALA A 329 -4.79 13.71 15.40
N MET A 330 -3.74 14.53 15.50
CA MET A 330 -3.36 15.22 16.75
C MET A 330 -4.37 16.30 17.15
N GLU A 331 -5.00 16.97 16.18
CA GLU A 331 -6.12 17.88 16.41
C GLU A 331 -7.32 17.14 17.00
N TRP A 332 -7.74 16.03 16.38
CA TRP A 332 -8.83 15.18 16.88
C TRP A 332 -8.53 14.53 18.23
N ALA A 333 -7.28 14.15 18.47
CA ALA A 333 -6.83 13.50 19.68
C ALA A 333 -6.91 14.41 20.91
N GLY A 334 -6.65 15.72 20.76
CA GLY A 334 -6.58 16.64 21.89
C GLY A 334 -5.54 16.21 22.93
N ARG A 335 -5.79 16.47 24.22
CA ARG A 335 -4.93 16.01 25.34
C ARG A 335 -5.66 14.95 26.16
N GLY A 336 -4.92 14.07 26.82
CA GLY A 336 -5.49 13.05 27.71
C GLY A 336 -4.44 12.39 28.59
N LYS A 337 -4.83 11.36 29.33
CA LYS A 337 -3.92 10.60 30.19
C LYS A 337 -3.30 9.43 29.41
N ARG A 338 -4.11 8.64 28.72
CA ARG A 338 -3.68 7.39 28.08
C ARG A 338 -4.16 7.29 26.64
N ALA A 339 -3.23 7.08 25.71
CA ALA A 339 -3.53 6.78 24.31
C ALA A 339 -2.93 5.43 23.86
N LEU A 340 -3.67 4.68 23.06
CA LEU A 340 -3.24 3.43 22.45
C LEU A 340 -3.17 3.58 20.93
N ASP A 341 -2.07 3.18 20.32
CA ASP A 341 -1.85 3.17 18.88
C ASP A 341 -1.74 1.72 18.38
N LEU A 342 -2.77 1.24 17.69
CA LEU A 342 -2.86 -0.12 17.17
C LEU A 342 -2.35 -0.15 15.73
N PHE A 343 -1.49 -1.13 15.41
CA PHE A 343 -0.76 -1.22 14.14
C PHE A 343 0.19 -0.03 13.96
N CYS A 344 0.87 0.37 15.05
CA CYS A 344 1.60 1.63 15.14
C CYS A 344 2.84 1.73 14.22
N GLY A 345 3.28 0.62 13.62
CA GLY A 345 4.51 0.55 12.85
C GLY A 345 5.72 1.04 13.65
N LEU A 346 6.37 2.09 13.14
CA LEU A 346 7.54 2.71 13.78
C LEU A 346 7.20 3.96 14.63
N GLY A 347 5.91 4.21 14.88
CA GLY A 347 5.43 5.28 15.75
C GLY A 347 4.99 6.55 15.04
N ASN A 348 4.39 6.42 13.85
CA ASN A 348 3.92 7.56 13.05
C ASN A 348 2.89 8.43 13.80
N PHE A 349 2.00 7.80 14.58
CA PHE A 349 1.06 8.48 15.47
C PHE A 349 1.48 8.40 16.95
N THR A 350 2.04 7.26 17.38
CA THR A 350 2.48 7.03 18.78
C THR A 350 3.38 8.15 19.32
N LEU A 351 4.36 8.60 18.53
CA LEU A 351 5.36 9.57 18.99
C LEU A 351 4.78 11.00 19.10
N PRO A 352 4.04 11.51 18.10
CA PRO A 352 3.26 12.75 18.27
C PRO A 352 2.27 12.72 19.44
N LEU A 353 1.56 11.60 19.64
CA LEU A 353 0.63 11.46 20.78
C LEU A 353 1.35 11.61 22.13
N ALA A 354 2.61 11.21 22.22
CA ALA A 354 3.39 11.35 23.45
C ALA A 354 3.68 12.81 23.84
N GLN A 355 3.47 13.78 22.95
CA GLN A 355 3.51 15.22 23.29
C GLN A 355 2.19 15.71 23.92
N GLN A 356 1.10 14.95 23.76
CA GLN A 356 -0.25 15.33 24.17
C GLN A 356 -0.81 14.49 25.33
N PHE A 357 -0.28 13.28 25.54
CA PHE A 357 -0.75 12.32 26.54
C PHE A 357 0.30 11.96 27.59
N GLU A 358 -0.14 11.66 28.81
CA GLU A 358 0.75 11.25 29.91
C GLU A 358 1.40 9.88 29.66
N GLN A 359 0.70 8.97 28.99
CA GLN A 359 1.18 7.64 28.61
C GLN A 359 0.66 7.24 27.23
N VAL A 360 1.56 6.72 26.40
CA VAL A 360 1.20 6.20 25.08
C VAL A 360 1.80 4.81 24.88
N LEU A 361 0.99 3.89 24.36
CA LEU A 361 1.44 2.55 23.98
C LEU A 361 1.18 2.33 22.49
N GLY A 362 2.22 1.99 21.74
CA GLY A 362 2.14 1.49 20.37
C GLY A 362 2.23 -0.03 20.33
N LEU A 363 1.31 -0.68 19.61
CA LEU A 363 1.29 -2.12 19.38
C LEU A 363 1.53 -2.43 17.90
N GLU A 364 2.49 -3.31 17.63
CA GLU A 364 2.87 -3.71 16.27
C GLU A 364 3.32 -5.17 16.26
N SER A 365 2.99 -5.90 15.20
CA SER A 365 3.37 -7.31 15.02
C SER A 365 4.81 -7.49 14.51
N TYR A 366 5.34 -6.52 13.78
CA TYR A 366 6.64 -6.59 13.14
C TYR A 366 7.75 -6.08 14.08
N ALA A 367 8.49 -7.02 14.67
CA ALA A 367 9.54 -6.75 15.66
C ALA A 367 10.57 -5.66 15.22
N PRO A 368 11.05 -5.60 13.96
CA PRO A 368 11.92 -4.52 13.53
C PRO A 368 11.28 -3.13 13.61
N ALA A 369 9.99 -3.00 13.29
CA ALA A 369 9.28 -1.72 13.41
C ALA A 369 9.12 -1.30 14.89
N VAL A 370 8.78 -2.25 15.78
CA VAL A 370 8.76 -2.01 17.25
C VAL A 370 10.13 -1.53 17.74
N ALA A 371 11.21 -2.16 17.28
CA ALA A 371 12.56 -1.79 17.66
C ALA A 371 12.93 -0.38 17.15
N ARG A 372 12.42 0.03 15.97
CA ARG A 372 12.59 1.38 15.42
C ARG A 372 11.77 2.43 16.17
N GLY A 373 10.52 2.11 16.55
CA GLY A 373 9.71 2.96 17.42
C GLY A 373 10.40 3.24 18.76
N LYS A 374 10.99 2.22 19.39
CA LYS A 374 11.77 2.38 20.63
C LYS A 374 13.01 3.27 20.46
N GLU A 375 13.71 3.15 19.33
CA GLU A 375 14.87 4.00 19.04
C GLU A 375 14.45 5.45 18.81
N ASN A 376 13.38 5.69 18.05
CA ASN A 376 12.84 7.04 17.84
C ASN A 376 12.37 7.67 19.15
N ALA A 377 11.65 6.94 20.00
CA ALA A 377 11.23 7.43 21.32
C ALA A 377 12.43 7.84 22.19
N ARG A 378 13.49 7.04 22.22
CA ARG A 378 14.73 7.36 22.93
C ARG A 378 15.44 8.57 22.34
N ALA A 379 15.57 8.65 21.01
CA ALA A 379 16.23 9.76 20.33
C ALA A 379 15.49 11.10 20.55
N LEU A 380 14.17 11.06 20.69
CA LEU A 380 13.32 12.23 20.95
C LEU A 380 13.10 12.50 22.45
N ASN A 381 13.70 11.72 23.35
CA ASN A 381 13.51 11.79 24.81
C ASN A 381 12.04 11.66 25.26
N LEU A 382 11.22 10.89 24.52
CA LEU A 382 9.82 10.62 24.84
C LEU A 382 9.72 9.39 25.74
N THR A 383 9.93 9.57 27.04
CA THR A 383 9.96 8.48 28.04
C THR A 383 8.56 7.90 28.34
N ASN A 384 7.51 8.60 27.97
CA ASN A 384 6.11 8.21 28.09
C ASN A 384 5.58 7.42 26.88
N ALA A 385 6.36 7.28 25.80
CA ALA A 385 6.02 6.45 24.65
C ALA A 385 6.60 5.04 24.79
N ARG A 386 5.73 4.02 24.82
CA ARG A 386 6.12 2.60 24.89
C ARG A 386 5.71 1.88 23.62
N PHE A 387 6.46 0.83 23.27
CA PHE A 387 6.16 -0.03 22.12
C PHE A 387 6.26 -1.50 22.51
N GLU A 388 5.27 -2.29 22.12
CA GLU A 388 5.22 -3.72 22.39
C GLU A 388 4.86 -4.52 21.14
N GLU A 389 5.44 -5.72 21.06
CA GLU A 389 5.11 -6.64 19.98
C GLU A 389 3.77 -7.32 20.29
N ALA A 390 2.82 -7.24 19.37
CA ALA A 390 1.52 -7.88 19.49
C ALA A 390 0.94 -8.25 18.12
N ASP A 391 0.52 -9.51 17.98
CA ASP A 391 -0.30 -9.93 16.86
C ASP A 391 -1.77 -9.55 17.11
N LEU A 392 -2.20 -8.47 16.47
CA LEU A 392 -3.55 -7.91 16.56
C LEU A 392 -4.58 -8.68 15.69
N PHE A 393 -4.15 -9.70 14.95
CA PHE A 393 -5.04 -10.66 14.27
C PHE A 393 -5.34 -11.90 15.12
N ASN A 394 -4.60 -12.09 16.22
CA ASN A 394 -4.82 -13.20 17.12
C ASN A 394 -5.98 -12.92 18.10
N ALA A 395 -7.08 -13.67 17.96
CA ALA A 395 -8.28 -13.54 18.78
C ALA A 395 -8.00 -13.61 20.29
N GLN A 396 -7.19 -14.57 20.75
CA GLN A 396 -6.89 -14.72 22.18
C GLN A 396 -6.12 -13.52 22.72
N ARG A 397 -5.17 -13.00 21.93
CA ARG A 397 -4.40 -11.80 22.31
C ARG A 397 -5.32 -10.59 22.42
N VAL A 398 -6.17 -10.37 21.43
CA VAL A 398 -7.10 -9.23 21.39
C VAL A 398 -8.14 -9.29 22.52
N SER A 399 -8.73 -10.46 22.79
CA SER A 399 -9.70 -10.63 23.88
C SER A 399 -9.11 -10.31 25.25
N GLY A 400 -7.81 -10.57 25.47
CA GLY A 400 -7.12 -10.25 26.72
C GLY A 400 -6.77 -8.77 26.90
N MET A 401 -6.98 -7.93 25.90
CA MET A 401 -6.63 -6.50 25.99
C MET A 401 -7.65 -5.73 26.82
N LYS A 402 -7.16 -4.91 27.74
CA LYS A 402 -7.96 -3.91 28.47
C LYS A 402 -8.01 -2.61 27.68
N LEU A 403 -9.00 -2.49 26.81
CA LEU A 403 -9.17 -1.33 25.94
C LEU A 403 -9.96 -0.19 26.60
N ASP A 404 -10.67 -0.49 27.68
CA ASP A 404 -11.48 0.44 28.49
C ASP A 404 -10.64 1.43 29.30
N GLU A 405 -9.35 1.14 29.50
CA GLU A 405 -8.44 2.02 30.26
C GLU A 405 -7.80 3.15 29.41
N TRP A 406 -8.18 3.29 28.14
CA TRP A 406 -7.57 4.24 27.21
C TRP A 406 -8.55 5.35 26.81
N ASP A 407 -8.13 6.61 26.95
CA ASP A 407 -8.95 7.79 26.62
C ASP A 407 -9.09 7.99 25.10
N LEU A 408 -8.14 7.44 24.35
CA LEU A 408 -8.07 7.50 22.89
C LEU A 408 -7.45 6.22 22.35
N ILE A 409 -8.04 5.67 21.29
CA ILE A 409 -7.44 4.60 20.50
C ILE A 409 -7.31 5.03 19.05
N VAL A 410 -6.09 4.95 18.52
CA VAL A 410 -5.80 5.10 17.09
C VAL A 410 -5.63 3.72 16.48
N CYS A 411 -6.21 3.47 15.31
CA CYS A 411 -6.11 2.20 14.60
C CYS A 411 -5.79 2.44 13.12
N ASP A 412 -4.62 2.00 12.66
CA ASP A 412 -4.16 2.07 11.25
C ASP A 412 -3.92 0.65 10.67
N PRO A 413 -4.97 -0.16 10.51
CA PRO A 413 -4.85 -1.55 10.07
C PRO A 413 -4.39 -1.69 8.61
N PRO A 414 -3.91 -2.88 8.22
CA PRO A 414 -3.65 -3.18 6.81
C PRO A 414 -4.95 -3.26 5.99
N ARG A 415 -4.82 -3.51 4.68
CA ARG A 415 -5.92 -3.52 3.70
C ARG A 415 -7.11 -4.40 4.07
N ASP A 416 -6.89 -5.48 4.80
CA ASP A 416 -7.96 -6.40 5.20
C ASP A 416 -8.86 -5.84 6.32
N GLY A 417 -8.52 -4.68 6.88
CA GLY A 417 -9.21 -4.07 8.02
C GLY A 417 -8.86 -4.75 9.36
N ALA A 418 -9.62 -4.44 10.39
CA ALA A 418 -9.42 -4.95 11.74
C ALA A 418 -10.76 -5.27 12.44
N THR A 419 -11.57 -6.12 11.81
CA THR A 419 -12.90 -6.52 12.31
C THR A 419 -12.86 -7.06 13.75
N LEU A 420 -11.85 -7.86 14.09
CA LEU A 420 -11.65 -8.40 15.44
C LEU A 420 -11.42 -7.27 16.47
N ILE A 421 -10.64 -6.25 16.11
CA ILE A 421 -10.42 -5.06 16.95
C ILE A 421 -11.71 -4.26 17.07
N ALA A 422 -12.43 -4.03 15.97
CA ALA A 422 -13.70 -3.32 15.99
C ALA A 422 -14.71 -3.98 16.94
N GLN A 423 -14.82 -5.31 16.92
CA GLN A 423 -15.66 -6.07 17.86
C GLN A 423 -15.22 -5.85 19.32
N ARG A 424 -13.92 -5.94 19.60
CA ARG A 424 -13.37 -5.73 20.94
C ARG A 424 -13.56 -4.30 21.45
N LEU A 425 -13.46 -3.31 20.57
CA LEU A 425 -13.72 -1.90 20.91
C LEU A 425 -15.17 -1.66 21.31
N VAL A 426 -16.12 -2.32 20.64
CA VAL A 426 -17.55 -2.24 21.02
C VAL A 426 -17.79 -2.76 22.44
N GLU A 427 -17.15 -3.88 22.80
CA GLU A 427 -17.24 -4.47 24.14
C GLU A 427 -16.61 -3.60 25.23
N ALA A 428 -15.44 -3.03 24.97
CA ALA A 428 -14.71 -2.23 25.95
C ALA A 428 -15.21 -0.77 26.06
N GLY A 429 -15.73 -0.22 24.97
CA GLY A 429 -16.34 1.11 24.93
C GLY A 429 -15.45 2.33 25.20
N PRO A 430 -14.17 2.41 24.77
CA PRO A 430 -13.40 3.66 24.88
C PRO A 430 -14.11 4.81 24.15
N GLU A 431 -14.06 6.01 24.73
CA GLU A 431 -14.88 7.14 24.30
C GLU A 431 -14.54 7.64 22.89
N ARG A 432 -13.25 7.66 22.53
CA ARG A 432 -12.76 8.31 21.30
C ARG A 432 -11.89 7.37 20.48
N LEU A 433 -12.19 7.28 19.19
CA LEU A 433 -11.45 6.48 18.23
C LEU A 433 -11.02 7.33 17.03
N ILE A 434 -9.80 7.13 16.57
CA ILE A 434 -9.34 7.59 15.25
C ILE A 434 -8.99 6.35 14.43
N TRP A 435 -9.59 6.23 13.27
CA TRP A 435 -9.43 5.07 12.39
C TRP A 435 -8.85 5.50 11.05
N ILE A 436 -7.76 4.89 10.63
CA ILE A 436 -7.13 5.10 9.32
C ILE A 436 -7.40 3.86 8.48
N ALA A 437 -7.67 4.02 7.20
CA ALA A 437 -7.88 2.88 6.31
C ALA A 437 -7.41 3.16 4.89
N CYS A 438 -6.79 2.15 4.27
CA CYS A 438 -6.38 2.19 2.87
C CYS A 438 -7.33 1.44 1.92
N ASP A 439 -8.41 0.85 2.47
CA ASP A 439 -9.49 0.23 1.70
C ASP A 439 -10.87 0.67 2.25
N PRO A 440 -11.66 1.41 1.46
CA PRO A 440 -12.98 1.88 1.90
C PRO A 440 -14.01 0.79 2.21
N ALA A 441 -13.92 -0.39 1.57
CA ALA A 441 -14.87 -1.47 1.79
C ALA A 441 -14.61 -2.21 3.12
N ALA A 442 -13.33 -2.46 3.42
CA ALA A 442 -12.89 -2.98 4.71
C ALA A 442 -13.26 -2.00 5.83
N PHE A 443 -12.99 -0.70 5.64
CA PHE A 443 -13.41 0.35 6.57
C PHE A 443 -14.92 0.32 6.81
N ALA A 444 -15.73 0.29 5.75
CA ALA A 444 -17.19 0.30 5.89
C ALA A 444 -17.71 -0.92 6.69
N ARG A 445 -17.11 -2.09 6.53
CA ARG A 445 -17.45 -3.29 7.33
C ARG A 445 -17.11 -3.11 8.81
N ASP A 446 -15.94 -2.53 9.11
CA ASP A 446 -15.52 -2.29 10.49
C ASP A 446 -16.34 -1.16 11.13
N ALA A 447 -16.60 -0.09 10.38
CA ALA A 447 -17.49 1.01 10.78
C ALA A 447 -18.91 0.53 11.11
N ARG A 448 -19.47 -0.40 10.32
CA ARG A 448 -20.75 -1.03 10.65
C ARG A 448 -20.76 -1.67 12.03
N THR A 449 -19.67 -2.35 12.39
CA THR A 449 -19.52 -3.01 13.68
C THR A 449 -19.50 -1.97 14.79
N LEU A 450 -18.68 -0.92 14.65
CA LEU A 450 -18.59 0.16 15.63
C LEU A 450 -19.93 0.89 15.81
N ILE A 451 -20.59 1.27 14.71
CA ILE A 451 -21.88 1.98 14.73
C ILE A 451 -22.97 1.11 15.36
N GLY A 452 -23.04 -0.18 14.98
CA GLY A 452 -23.94 -1.14 15.62
C GLY A 452 -23.68 -1.33 17.12
N GLY A 453 -22.44 -1.07 17.56
CA GLY A 453 -22.00 -1.07 18.96
C GLY A 453 -22.18 0.26 19.71
N GLY A 454 -22.85 1.24 19.10
CA GLY A 454 -23.20 2.51 19.71
C GLY A 454 -22.18 3.64 19.52
N TYR A 455 -21.21 3.48 18.62
CA TYR A 455 -20.36 4.60 18.20
C TYR A 455 -21.06 5.47 17.15
N THR A 456 -20.80 6.76 17.19
CA THR A 456 -21.16 7.72 16.14
C THR A 456 -19.96 7.96 15.25
N LEU A 457 -20.14 7.87 13.93
CA LEU A 457 -19.16 8.36 12.96
C LEU A 457 -19.34 9.87 12.82
N GLU A 458 -18.45 10.64 13.43
CA GLU A 458 -18.54 12.11 13.46
C GLU A 458 -18.03 12.72 12.16
N GLU A 459 -16.89 12.24 11.68
CA GLU A 459 -16.16 12.83 10.55
C GLU A 459 -15.34 11.74 9.86
N ALA A 460 -15.35 11.72 8.53
CA ALA A 460 -14.49 10.87 7.70
C ALA A 460 -13.89 11.72 6.57
N ILE A 461 -12.58 11.66 6.39
CA ILE A 461 -11.86 12.46 5.42
C ILE A 461 -11.13 11.52 4.45
N PRO A 462 -11.52 11.48 3.16
CA PRO A 462 -10.73 10.84 2.13
C PRO A 462 -9.38 11.55 1.96
N LEU A 463 -8.30 10.80 1.80
CA LEU A 463 -6.93 11.29 1.69
C LEU A 463 -6.38 11.01 0.30
N GLU A 464 -5.91 12.05 -0.38
CA GLU A 464 -5.26 11.95 -1.69
C GLU A 464 -3.80 11.46 -1.54
N MET A 465 -3.60 10.28 -0.96
CA MET A 465 -2.27 9.70 -0.74
C MET A 465 -1.57 9.35 -2.06
N PHE A 466 -2.35 9.05 -3.11
CA PHE A 466 -1.84 8.58 -4.41
C PHE A 466 -2.50 9.30 -5.59
N PRO A 467 -2.11 10.57 -5.86
CA PRO A 467 -2.57 11.31 -7.03
C PRO A 467 -2.42 10.50 -8.31
N GLN A 468 -3.34 10.69 -9.25
CA GLN A 468 -3.35 10.01 -10.55
C GLN A 468 -3.64 8.49 -10.51
N THR A 469 -3.96 7.95 -9.34
CA THR A 469 -4.36 6.54 -9.16
C THR A 469 -5.79 6.44 -8.66
N GLY A 470 -6.39 5.26 -8.87
CA GLY A 470 -7.72 4.95 -8.32
C GLY A 470 -7.74 4.66 -6.82
N HIS A 471 -6.59 4.69 -6.13
CA HIS A 471 -6.53 4.45 -4.70
C HIS A 471 -6.96 5.68 -3.90
N VAL A 472 -7.71 5.41 -2.84
CA VAL A 472 -8.09 6.39 -1.82
C VAL A 472 -7.77 5.78 -0.46
N GLU A 473 -7.10 6.56 0.39
CA GLU A 473 -7.02 6.27 1.81
C GLU A 473 -8.04 7.16 2.53
N LEU A 474 -8.35 6.88 3.78
CA LEU A 474 -9.23 7.74 4.56
C LEU A 474 -8.83 7.70 6.04
N MET A 475 -9.22 8.74 6.76
CA MET A 475 -9.20 8.76 8.22
C MET A 475 -10.57 9.14 8.75
N ALA A 476 -10.98 8.58 9.88
CA ALA A 476 -12.28 8.79 10.46
C ALA A 476 -12.20 8.94 11.98
N ARG A 477 -13.09 9.75 12.55
CA ARG A 477 -13.25 9.94 13.99
C ARG A 477 -14.57 9.34 14.43
N PHE A 478 -14.52 8.45 15.42
CA PHE A 478 -15.69 7.95 16.10
C PHE A 478 -15.70 8.37 17.56
N THR A 479 -16.89 8.62 18.07
CA THR A 479 -17.15 8.91 19.48
C THR A 479 -18.21 7.96 20.01
N LYS A 480 -18.19 7.71 21.30
CA LYS A 480 -19.26 6.99 22.00
C LYS A 480 -19.69 7.84 23.18
N CYS A 481 -20.93 8.34 23.14
CA CYS A 481 -21.50 8.97 24.32
C CYS A 481 -21.58 7.91 25.43
N LEU A 482 -20.83 8.11 26.50
CA LEU A 482 -21.03 7.36 27.73
C LEU A 482 -22.47 7.65 28.17
N ARG A 483 -23.32 6.61 28.22
CA ARG A 483 -24.59 6.75 28.94
C ARG A 483 -24.20 7.04 30.38
N ASP A 484 -24.71 8.14 30.93
CA ASP A 484 -24.70 8.34 32.38
C ASP A 484 -25.28 7.06 32.99
N VAL A 485 -24.42 6.33 33.71
CA VAL A 485 -24.83 5.20 34.51
C VAL A 485 -25.47 5.82 35.75
N ASP A 486 -26.78 6.09 35.65
CA ASP A 486 -27.62 6.45 36.81
C ASP A 486 -27.62 5.35 37.88
#